data_AF-A0A821IHS4-F1
#
_entry.id   AF-A0A821IHS4-F1
#
_cell.length_a   1.000
_cell.length_b   1.000
_cell.length_c   1.000
_cell.angle_alpha   90.00
_cell.angle_beta   90.00
_cell.angle_gamma   90.00
#
_symmetry.space_group_name_H-M   'P 1'
#
loop_
_entity.id
_entity.type
_entity.pdbx_description
1 polymer ?
#
loop_
_entity_poly.entity_id
_entity_poly.type
_entity_poly.pdbx_seq_one_letter_code
_entity_poly.pdbx_strand_id
1 'polypeptide(L)'
;MATAAINSKQCFICKKEKSNLFPCGGCSEKFCNIDLPKHHQEHVVELEKIANDCDTFQQTISEQQQDLTHHPLIQQVNEWERDSIMKIKQTAEDCRQRLIKSTDDNIIEMKKKLNQFIA
;
A
#
# COMPACT_ATOMS: atom_id res chain seq x y z
N MET A 1 56.39 -6.36 -20.01
CA MET A 1 56.27 -4.96 -19.56
C MET A 1 55.67 -4.99 -18.17
N ALA A 2 56.39 -4.49 -17.16
CA ALA A 2 55.94 -4.50 -15.78
C ALA A 2 54.80 -3.49 -15.59
N THR A 3 53.62 -3.96 -15.19
CA THR A 3 52.52 -3.11 -14.73
C THR A 3 52.91 -2.50 -13.39
N ALA A 4 53.22 -1.21 -13.38
CA ALA A 4 53.46 -0.46 -12.16
C ALA A 4 52.20 -0.48 -11.29
N ALA A 5 52.24 -1.20 -10.18
CA ALA A 5 51.24 -1.07 -9.14
C ALA A 5 51.27 0.37 -8.64
N ILE A 6 50.20 1.13 -8.89
CA ILE A 6 49.99 2.44 -8.29
C ILE A 6 49.78 2.18 -6.80
N ASN A 7 50.87 2.09 -6.06
CA ASN A 7 50.87 2.18 -4.61
C ASN A 7 50.48 3.62 -4.27
N SER A 8 49.17 3.92 -4.26
CA SER A 8 48.69 5.20 -3.75
C SER A 8 49.08 5.25 -2.28
N LYS A 9 50.11 6.04 -1.96
CA LYS A 9 50.54 6.31 -0.58
C LYS A 9 49.64 7.37 0.07
N GLN A 10 48.45 7.61 -0.48
CA GLN A 10 47.56 8.69 -0.09
C GLN A 10 46.31 8.15 0.61
N CYS A 11 45.87 8.86 1.64
CA CYS A 11 44.59 8.59 2.30
C CYS A 11 43.42 8.88 1.36
N PHE A 12 42.42 8.00 1.32
CA PHE A 12 41.22 8.18 0.50
C PHE A 12 40.43 9.46 0.86
N ILE A 13 40.36 9.83 2.14
CA ILE A 13 39.61 11.01 2.61
C ILE A 13 40.43 12.29 2.45
N CYS A 14 41.54 12.42 3.17
CA CYS A 14 42.29 13.69 3.18
C CYS A 14 43.23 13.89 1.98
N LYS A 15 43.38 12.89 1.09
CA LYS A 15 44.24 12.90 -0.12
C LYS A 15 45.73 13.19 0.13
N LYS A 16 46.16 13.22 1.39
CA LYS A 16 47.57 13.46 1.77
C LYS A 16 48.37 12.16 1.73
N GLU A 17 49.62 12.25 1.29
CA GLU A 17 50.58 11.16 1.41
C GLU A 17 50.89 10.87 2.89
N LYS A 18 50.86 9.59 3.25
CA LYS A 18 51.09 9.12 4.62
C LYS A 18 51.97 7.88 4.60
N SER A 19 52.89 7.81 5.54
CA SER A 19 53.80 6.66 5.69
C SER A 19 53.05 5.39 6.08
N ASN A 20 51.98 5.51 6.86
CA ASN A 20 51.15 4.39 7.31
C ASN A 20 49.71 4.59 6.81
N LEU A 21 49.26 3.67 5.97
CA LEU A 21 47.88 3.57 5.50
C LEU A 21 47.31 2.21 5.87
N PHE A 22 46.06 2.22 6.28
CA PHE A 22 45.32 1.06 6.73
C PHE A 22 44.16 0.80 5.77
N PRO A 23 44.02 -0.41 5.21
CA PRO A 23 42.90 -0.75 4.37
C PRO A 23 41.63 -0.94 5.21
N CYS A 24 40.49 -0.49 4.68
CA CYS A 24 39.18 -0.85 5.21
C CYS A 24 38.72 -2.16 4.57
N GLY A 25 38.31 -3.14 5.39
CA GLY A 25 37.83 -4.43 4.91
C GLY A 25 36.47 -4.39 4.20
N GLY A 26 35.70 -3.30 4.37
CA GLY A 26 34.36 -3.14 3.78
C GLY A 26 34.36 -2.46 2.41
N CYS A 27 35.15 -1.40 2.23
CA CYS A 27 35.18 -0.60 0.99
C CYS A 27 36.45 -0.79 0.16
N SER A 28 37.43 -1.57 0.63
CA SER A 28 38.74 -1.80 -0.02
C SER A 28 39.62 -0.56 -0.22
N GLU A 29 39.22 0.60 0.32
CA GLU A 29 39.98 1.84 0.28
C GLU A 29 41.01 1.93 1.42
N LYS A 30 42.02 2.78 1.26
CA LYS A 30 43.11 2.99 2.23
C LYS A 30 42.99 4.33 2.95
N PHE A 31 43.13 4.31 4.27
CA PHE A 31 42.93 5.48 5.12
C PHE A 31 44.12 5.71 6.06
N CYS A 32 44.33 6.96 6.46
CA CYS A 32 45.27 7.25 7.54
C CYS A 32 44.67 6.89 8.90
N ASN A 33 45.49 6.78 9.93
CA ASN A 33 45.06 6.45 11.30
C ASN A 33 44.00 7.42 11.87
N ILE A 34 43.91 8.65 11.37
CA ILE A 34 42.93 9.66 11.82
C ILE A 34 41.59 9.50 11.09
N ASP A 35 41.62 9.16 9.81
CA ASP A 35 40.43 9.15 8.96
C ASP A 35 39.73 7.78 8.95
N LEU A 36 40.46 6.68 9.22
CA LEU A 36 39.87 5.35 9.30
C LEU A 36 38.78 5.23 10.39
N PRO A 37 38.99 5.72 11.64
CA PRO A 37 37.94 5.66 12.66
C PRO A 37 36.71 6.50 12.30
N LYS A 38 36.91 7.65 11.62
CA LYS A 38 35.80 8.50 11.16
C LYS A 38 34.97 7.80 10.09
N HIS A 39 35.64 7.18 9.12
CA HIS A 39 35.00 6.38 8.10
C HIS A 39 34.17 5.23 8.69
N HIS A 40 34.71 4.50 9.68
CA HIS A 40 33.94 3.47 10.38
C HIS A 40 32.75 4.05 11.14
N GLN A 41 32.92 5.21 11.80
CA GLN A 41 31.84 5.88 12.50
C GLN A 41 30.71 6.30 11.55
N GLU A 42 31.04 6.79 10.35
CA GLU A 42 30.05 7.11 9.31
C GLU A 42 29.21 5.88 8.96
N HIS A 43 29.85 4.73 8.75
CA HIS A 43 29.13 3.47 8.50
C HIS A 43 28.27 3.00 9.67
N VAL A 44 28.73 3.19 10.91
CA VAL A 44 27.91 2.88 12.10
C VAL A 44 26.65 3.73 12.12
N VAL A 45 26.78 5.04 11.86
CA VAL A 45 25.63 5.96 11.80
C VAL A 45 24.67 5.59 10.67
N GLU A 46 25.18 5.19 9.50
CA GLU A 46 24.34 4.70 8.39
C GLU A 46 23.58 3.42 8.78
N LEU A 47 24.23 2.48 9.46
CA LEU A 47 23.59 1.24 9.92
C LEU A 47 22.54 1.50 11.00
N GLU A 48 22.80 2.41 11.93
CA GLU A 48 21.81 2.84 12.94
C GLU A 48 20.59 3.47 12.28
N LYS A 49 20.79 4.28 11.24
CA LYS A 49 19.69 4.84 10.45
C LYS A 49 18.87 3.73 9.78
N ILE A 50 19.52 2.76 9.14
CA ILE A 50 18.83 1.63 8.50
C ILE A 50 18.04 0.82 9.53
N ALA A 51 18.59 0.57 10.71
CA ALA A 51 17.90 -0.14 11.79
C ALA A 51 16.63 0.60 12.23
N ASN A 52 16.72 1.92 12.46
CA ASN A 52 15.58 2.76 12.80
C ASN A 52 14.52 2.79 11.68
N ASP A 53 14.95 2.85 10.42
CA ASP A 53 14.06 2.80 9.25
C ASP A 53 13.32 1.46 9.19
N CYS A 54 14.01 0.34 9.47
CA CYS A 54 13.40 -1.00 9.56
C CYS A 54 12.36 -1.09 10.67
N ASP A 55 12.67 -0.59 11.87
CA ASP A 55 11.74 -0.60 13.00
C ASP A 55 10.49 0.24 12.69
N THR A 56 10.68 1.42 12.10
CA THR A 56 9.58 2.31 11.66
C THR A 56 8.70 1.62 10.62
N PHE A 57 9.32 0.92 9.67
CA PHE A 57 8.60 0.19 8.63
C PHE A 57 7.78 -0.96 9.22
N GLN A 58 8.36 -1.72 10.16
CA GLN A 58 7.68 -2.81 10.84
C GLN A 58 6.51 -2.31 11.69
N GLN A 59 6.67 -1.18 12.39
CA GLN A 59 5.58 -0.52 13.11
C GLN A 59 4.45 -0.11 12.17
N THR A 60 4.78 0.55 11.06
CA THR A 60 3.80 0.99 10.05
C THR A 60 2.99 -0.18 9.50
N ILE A 61 3.65 -1.30 9.18
CA ILE A 61 2.95 -2.53 8.73
C ILE A 61 2.01 -3.05 9.81
N SER A 62 2.48 -3.08 11.06
CA SER A 62 1.71 -3.62 12.18
C SER A 62 0.46 -2.77 12.46
N GLU A 63 0.58 -1.44 12.38
CA GLU A 63 -0.55 -0.51 12.54
C GLU A 63 -1.58 -0.68 11.41
N GLN A 64 -1.13 -0.87 10.17
CA GLN A 64 -2.03 -1.14 9.04
C GLN A 64 -2.77 -2.48 9.17
N GLN A 65 -2.15 -3.50 9.77
CA GLN A 65 -2.79 -4.80 10.01
C GLN A 65 -3.89 -4.74 11.07
N GLN A 66 -3.76 -3.85 12.07
CA GLN A 66 -4.73 -3.76 13.15
C GLN A 66 -6.08 -3.21 12.71
N ASP A 67 -6.14 -2.43 11.62
CA ASP A 67 -7.36 -1.77 11.17
C ASP A 67 -7.68 -1.94 9.68
N LEU A 68 -7.66 -3.19 9.22
CA LEU A 68 -8.01 -3.53 7.83
C LEU A 68 -9.46 -3.18 7.47
N THR A 69 -10.37 -3.11 8.46
CA THR A 69 -11.80 -2.84 8.22
C THR A 69 -12.09 -1.36 7.96
N HIS A 70 -11.25 -0.44 8.46
CA HIS A 70 -11.35 0.99 8.13
C HIS A 70 -10.56 1.37 6.86
N HIS A 71 -9.94 0.41 6.18
CA HIS A 71 -9.25 0.68 4.92
C HIS A 71 -10.21 1.34 3.92
N PRO A 72 -9.84 2.46 3.26
CA PRO A 72 -10.75 3.20 2.38
C PRO A 72 -11.38 2.36 1.26
N LEU A 73 -10.64 1.38 0.72
CA LEU A 73 -11.18 0.45 -0.28
C LEU A 73 -12.24 -0.50 0.31
N ILE A 74 -12.08 -0.95 1.55
CA ILE A 74 -13.10 -1.77 2.23
C ILE A 74 -14.35 -0.94 2.49
N GLN A 75 -14.19 0.33 2.89
CA GLN A 75 -15.34 1.24 3.04
C GLN A 75 -16.09 1.44 1.71
N GLN A 76 -15.37 1.61 0.59
CA GLN A 76 -15.99 1.69 -0.74
C GLN A 76 -16.73 0.41 -1.12
N VAL A 77 -16.19 -0.77 -0.81
CA VAL A 77 -16.88 -2.05 -1.02
C VAL A 77 -18.17 -2.11 -0.18
N ASN A 78 -18.12 -1.70 1.08
CA ASN A 78 -19.29 -1.67 1.97
C ASN A 78 -20.37 -0.67 1.51
N GLU A 79 -19.97 0.47 0.95
CA GLU A 79 -20.89 1.43 0.33
C GLU A 79 -21.53 0.85 -0.92
N TRP A 80 -20.73 0.28 -1.81
CA TRP A 80 -21.21 -0.37 -3.03
C TRP A 80 -22.19 -1.51 -2.73
N GLU A 81 -21.92 -2.32 -1.71
CA GLU A 81 -22.81 -3.40 -1.27
C GLU A 81 -24.16 -2.82 -0.79
N ARG A 82 -24.13 -1.83 0.11
CA ARG A 82 -25.35 -1.19 0.64
C ARG A 82 -26.20 -0.59 -0.47
N ASP A 83 -25.59 0.14 -1.38
CA ASP A 83 -26.28 0.77 -2.51
C ASP A 83 -26.88 -0.26 -3.46
N SER A 84 -26.16 -1.35 -3.72
CA SER A 84 -26.63 -2.44 -4.57
C SER A 84 -27.85 -3.13 -3.97
N ILE A 85 -27.80 -3.46 -2.68
CA ILE A 85 -28.93 -4.07 -1.96
C ILE A 85 -30.15 -3.15 -2.00
N MET A 86 -29.96 -1.85 -1.77
CA MET A 86 -31.03 -0.85 -1.81
C MET A 86 -31.70 -0.78 -3.20
N LYS A 87 -30.91 -0.70 -4.27
CA LYS A 87 -31.42 -0.67 -5.66
C LYS A 87 -32.20 -1.94 -6.01
N ILE A 88 -31.70 -3.11 -5.62
CA ILE A 88 -32.37 -4.39 -5.83
C ILE A 88 -33.72 -4.41 -5.10
N LYS A 89 -33.73 -4.02 -3.82
CA LYS A 89 -34.96 -3.98 -3.01
C LYS A 89 -36.00 -3.03 -3.59
N GLN A 90 -35.59 -1.81 -3.97
CA GLN A 90 -36.49 -0.82 -4.56
C GLN A 90 -37.08 -1.31 -5.88
N THR A 91 -36.24 -1.85 -6.77
CA THR A 91 -36.69 -2.37 -8.07
C THR A 91 -37.65 -3.53 -7.90
N ALA A 92 -37.37 -4.45 -6.98
CA ALA A 92 -38.25 -5.58 -6.70
C ALA A 92 -39.61 -5.12 -6.14
N GLU A 93 -39.63 -4.08 -5.30
CA GLU A 93 -40.87 -3.51 -4.79
C GLU A 93 -41.67 -2.82 -5.89
N ASP A 94 -41.03 -2.01 -6.72
CA ASP A 94 -41.69 -1.36 -7.86
C ASP A 94 -42.31 -2.40 -8.82
N CYS A 95 -41.61 -3.50 -9.08
CA CYS A 95 -42.14 -4.61 -9.87
C CYS A 95 -43.37 -5.25 -9.22
N ARG A 96 -43.33 -5.52 -7.90
CA ARG A 96 -44.47 -6.07 -7.17
C ARG A 96 -45.68 -5.15 -7.25
N GLN A 97 -45.49 -3.85 -7.01
CA GLN A 97 -46.57 -2.86 -7.05
C GLN A 97 -47.21 -2.77 -8.44
N ARG A 98 -46.40 -2.79 -9.51
CA ARG A 98 -46.91 -2.78 -10.90
C ARG A 98 -47.72 -4.02 -11.21
N LEU A 99 -47.26 -5.19 -10.80
CA LEU A 99 -47.98 -6.45 -11.01
C LEU A 99 -49.31 -6.49 -10.27
N ILE A 100 -49.31 -6.08 -8.99
CA ILE A 100 -50.53 -6.01 -8.18
C ILE A 100 -51.55 -5.09 -8.85
N LYS A 101 -51.14 -3.88 -9.22
CA LYS A 101 -52.02 -2.91 -9.89
C LYS A 101 -52.58 -3.46 -11.21
N SER A 102 -51.72 -3.98 -12.09
CA SER A 102 -52.16 -4.53 -13.37
C SER A 102 -53.10 -5.73 -13.18
N THR A 103 -52.86 -6.57 -12.18
CA THR A 103 -53.72 -7.72 -11.87
C THR A 103 -55.09 -7.25 -11.38
N ASP A 104 -55.13 -6.27 -10.48
CA ASP A 104 -56.38 -5.71 -9.96
C ASP A 104 -57.20 -5.02 -11.05
N ASP A 105 -56.55 -4.19 -11.88
CA ASP A 105 -57.17 -3.53 -13.03
C ASP A 105 -57.82 -4.57 -13.98
N ASN A 106 -57.09 -5.65 -14.29
CA ASN A 106 -57.59 -6.75 -15.12
C ASN A 106 -58.80 -7.47 -14.48
N ILE A 107 -58.75 -7.74 -13.18
CA ILE A 107 -59.85 -8.38 -12.44
C ILE A 107 -61.10 -7.49 -12.47
N ILE A 108 -60.94 -6.19 -12.26
CA ILE A 108 -62.04 -5.21 -12.32
C ILE A 108 -62.66 -5.21 -13.71
N GLU A 109 -61.85 -5.21 -14.77
CA GLU A 109 -62.33 -5.24 -16.15
C GLU A 109 -63.08 -6.54 -16.47
N MET A 110 -62.56 -7.69 -16.03
CA MET A 110 -63.22 -8.99 -16.19
C MET A 110 -64.59 -9.01 -15.50
N LYS A 111 -64.68 -8.51 -14.26
CA LYS A 111 -65.96 -8.39 -13.52
C LYS A 111 -66.95 -7.51 -14.26
N LYS A 112 -66.51 -6.37 -14.80
CA LYS A 112 -67.36 -5.47 -15.57
C LYS A 112 -67.93 -6.16 -16.82
N LYS A 113 -67.08 -6.84 -17.59
CA LYS A 113 -67.51 -7.59 -18.80
C LYS A 113 -68.48 -8.71 -18.46
N LEU A 114 -68.24 -9.44 -17.37
CA LEU A 114 -69.14 -10.50 -16.91
C LEU A 114 -70.54 -9.95 -16.56
N ASN A 115 -70.61 -8.85 -15.81
CA ASN A 115 -71.89 -8.24 -15.43
C ASN A 115 -72.67 -7.72 -16.64
N GLN A 116 -71.99 -7.25 -17.69
CA GLN A 116 -72.64 -6.84 -18.94
C GLN A 116 -73.23 -8.01 -19.73
N PHE A 117 -72.71 -9.23 -19.55
CA PHE A 117 -73.18 -10.41 -20.26
C PHE A 117 -74.37 -11.10 -19.56
N ILE A 118 -74.49 -10.91 -18.25
CA ILE A 118 -75.53 -11.53 -17.41
C ILE A 118 -76.77 -10.62 -17.26
N ALA A 119 -76.63 -9.31 -17.53
CA ALA A 119 -77.72 -8.32 -17.52
C ALA A 119 -78.47 -8.28 -18.85
#